data_AF-A0A9D1TEB3-F1
#
_entry.id   AF-A0A9D1TEB3-F1
#
_cell.length_a   1.000
_cell.length_b   1.000
_cell.length_c   1.000
_cell.angle_alpha   90.00
_cell.angle_beta   90.00
_cell.angle_gamma   90.00
#
_symmetry.space_group_name_H-M   'P 1'
#
loop_
_entity.id
_entity.type
_entity.pdbx_description
1 polymer ?
#
loop_
_entity_poly.entity_id
_entity_poly.type
_entity_poly.pdbx_seq_one_letter_code
_entity_poly.pdbx_strand_id
1 'polypeptide(L)'
;MKMIDRRGVWRLYDRHTTLILTDEKQLERIAYAPDEPLFDDEDRGFSGERHGLYPKGTTLDSFMADAAQRGCTRVEVSYDFFFGGTTRTSYPDSEITVKAYQVICEKARAHGMTFGASLISPLDLGGGYAKTHENTGRTWQMAEADLQDGHFSLEMREQMQWYNNKGPIALRLTRLMAYAFDEERLGDSANFYVNAAAMEDITPSVRFERLAGTEKVTGSGYGYRLMRVSGDCGSAKGHVMVLAEYATPELDYFADNALPYIQSVVDLHAQNGIAYEGFYSDEMHIQFDWDLNEHFGPTEIRTRYVTPALIREYAARYGEKYLDFARYMVYFCQGQHWVDGKPAQHVMGRGEADIAETWLFRKRYFELLSRTVVDLSKAAKDYAESRFGAPIMAKAHATWQEAPTCDHFCDRTLDIGQTPADVSRYDYGKPYSWSSTIRENMSACGDYFRWNEFLSGAGTDHPEGGYLDRNYYAQAFAASLGNLNPFEKAYCACWGSPAEAIRRFGAVGAAYGTGSLEHSLVQDMRHRESAVLALYPTELNYADERFGS
;
A
#
# COMPACT_ATOMS: atom_id res chain seq x y z
N MET A 1 17.19 26.88 23.06
CA MET A 1 16.13 26.25 23.86
C MET A 1 16.34 24.74 23.74
N LYS A 2 16.75 24.04 24.79
CA LYS A 2 16.85 22.56 24.73
C LYS A 2 15.42 22.06 24.49
N MET A 3 15.15 21.45 23.33
CA MET A 3 13.92 20.66 23.17
C MET A 3 13.88 19.72 24.38
N ILE A 4 12.78 19.74 25.13
CA ILE A 4 12.52 18.65 26.07
C ILE A 4 12.56 17.39 25.20
N ASP A 5 13.45 16.45 25.52
CA ASP A 5 13.54 15.22 24.75
C ASP A 5 12.25 14.43 24.99
N ARG A 6 11.31 14.55 24.05
CA ARG A 6 10.02 13.84 24.04
C ARG A 6 10.13 12.51 23.30
N ARG A 7 11.35 11.97 23.17
CA ARG A 7 11.64 10.64 22.63
C ARG A 7 11.83 9.64 23.78
N GLY A 8 11.96 8.37 23.42
CA GLY A 8 12.28 7.28 24.34
C GLY A 8 11.15 6.27 24.52
N VAL A 9 11.54 5.10 25.04
CA VAL A 9 10.74 3.87 25.11
C VAL A 9 9.36 4.03 25.75
N TRP A 10 9.24 4.95 26.72
CA TRP A 10 8.01 5.16 27.47
C TRP A 10 6.91 5.85 26.67
N ARG A 11 7.27 6.61 25.62
CA ARG A 11 6.30 7.31 24.76
C ARG A 11 5.38 6.35 24.02
N LEU A 12 5.84 5.13 23.71
CA LEU A 12 4.99 4.10 23.11
C LEU A 12 3.77 3.77 24.00
N TYR A 13 3.95 3.86 25.32
CA TYR A 13 2.96 3.56 26.34
C TYR A 13 2.12 4.78 26.77
N ASP A 14 2.32 5.94 26.13
CA ASP A 14 1.42 7.08 26.30
C ASP A 14 -0.01 6.62 25.98
N ARG A 15 -0.88 6.72 26.99
CA ARG A 15 -2.27 6.30 26.88
C ARG A 15 -2.96 7.21 25.89
N HIS A 16 -3.50 6.64 24.83
CA HIS A 16 -4.27 7.37 23.84
C HIS A 16 -5.63 6.69 23.64
N THR A 17 -6.54 7.43 23.03
CA THR A 17 -7.80 6.90 22.52
C THR A 17 -7.85 7.19 21.03
N THR A 18 -8.45 6.29 20.25
CA THR A 18 -8.58 6.48 18.79
C THR A 18 -10.00 6.90 18.46
N LEU A 19 -10.15 8.07 17.83
CA LEU A 19 -11.38 8.53 17.20
C LEU A 19 -11.33 8.13 15.72
N ILE A 20 -11.95 7.01 15.40
CA ILE A 20 -12.14 6.51 14.04
C ILE A 20 -13.31 7.25 13.38
N LEU A 21 -13.01 7.90 12.25
CA LEU A 21 -13.97 8.47 11.31
C LEU A 21 -14.11 7.52 10.11
N THR A 22 -15.34 7.28 9.69
CA THR A 22 -15.69 6.36 8.60
C THR A 22 -16.42 7.07 7.46
N ASP A 23 -16.97 8.27 7.68
CA ASP A 23 -17.78 8.96 6.66
C ASP A 23 -17.74 10.49 6.82
N GLU A 24 -17.93 11.21 5.72
CA GLU A 24 -17.87 12.68 5.63
C GLU A 24 -18.89 13.35 6.57
N LYS A 25 -20.05 12.72 6.79
CA LYS A 25 -21.09 13.24 7.69
C LYS A 25 -20.57 13.44 9.13
N GLN A 26 -19.66 12.58 9.59
CA GLN A 26 -19.08 12.69 10.93
C GLN A 26 -18.17 13.91 11.02
N LEU A 27 -17.42 14.18 9.94
CA LEU A 27 -16.59 15.36 9.83
C LEU A 27 -17.43 16.63 9.86
N GLU A 28 -18.54 16.67 9.12
CA GLU A 28 -19.51 17.77 9.13
C GLU A 28 -20.11 17.99 10.52
N ARG A 29 -20.55 16.92 11.19
CA ARG A 29 -21.08 17.00 12.57
C ARG A 29 -20.05 17.56 13.53
N ILE A 30 -18.83 17.06 13.51
CA ILE A 30 -17.76 17.57 14.37
C ILE A 30 -17.52 19.06 14.10
N ALA A 31 -17.51 19.49 12.84
CA ALA A 31 -17.21 20.86 12.47
C ALA A 31 -18.34 21.87 12.77
N TYR A 32 -19.61 21.45 12.75
CA TYR A 32 -20.76 22.36 12.82
C TYR A 32 -21.73 22.07 13.97
N ALA A 33 -21.76 20.84 14.48
CA ALA A 33 -22.65 20.39 15.55
C ALA A 33 -21.94 19.41 16.52
N PRO A 34 -20.81 19.79 17.15
CA PRO A 34 -19.96 18.86 17.92
C PRO A 34 -20.60 18.28 19.18
N ASP A 35 -21.74 18.83 19.60
CA ASP A 35 -22.50 18.35 20.75
C ASP A 35 -23.58 17.32 20.34
N GLU A 36 -23.77 17.09 19.04
CA GLU A 36 -24.61 16.00 18.53
C GLU A 36 -23.87 14.65 18.57
N PRO A 37 -24.61 13.52 18.55
CA PRO A 37 -24.01 12.21 18.40
C PRO A 37 -23.15 12.07 17.14
N LEU A 38 -21.95 11.55 17.32
CA LEU A 38 -20.98 11.33 16.23
C LEU A 38 -21.52 10.36 15.17
N PHE A 39 -22.35 9.38 15.57
CA PHE A 39 -22.85 8.31 14.70
C PHE A 39 -24.37 8.15 14.82
N ASP A 40 -25.02 7.90 13.69
CA ASP A 40 -26.40 7.39 13.64
C ASP A 40 -26.37 5.89 13.36
N ASP A 41 -27.37 5.15 13.87
CA ASP A 41 -27.43 3.68 13.76
C ASP A 41 -27.54 3.16 12.31
N GLU A 42 -27.94 4.00 11.34
CA GLU A 42 -28.39 3.55 10.01
C GLU A 42 -27.34 3.61 8.88
N ASP A 43 -26.18 4.25 9.08
CA ASP A 43 -25.29 4.64 7.96
C ASP A 43 -23.89 4.02 8.05
N ARG A 44 -23.78 2.68 8.16
CA ARG A 44 -22.45 2.03 8.21
C ARG A 44 -21.73 1.89 6.87
N GLY A 45 -22.38 2.12 5.73
CA GLY A 45 -21.75 1.92 4.42
C GLY A 45 -21.16 0.51 4.25
N PHE A 46 -20.03 0.38 3.54
CA PHE A 46 -19.31 -0.89 3.44
C PHE A 46 -18.43 -1.09 4.68
N SER A 47 -18.65 -2.15 5.46
CA SER A 47 -17.92 -2.45 6.70
C SER A 47 -17.61 -3.94 6.80
N GLY A 48 -16.39 -4.29 7.21
CA GLY A 48 -16.03 -5.66 7.59
C GLY A 48 -16.57 -6.08 8.96
N GLU A 49 -17.08 -5.12 9.76
CA GLU A 49 -17.44 -5.31 11.16
C GLU A 49 -18.95 -5.50 11.40
N ARG A 50 -19.29 -6.37 12.37
CA ARG A 50 -20.68 -6.66 12.72
C ARG A 50 -21.27 -5.66 13.72
N HIS A 51 -20.44 -4.99 14.51
CA HIS A 51 -20.86 -4.10 15.59
C HIS A 51 -20.48 -2.64 15.32
N GLY A 52 -21.18 -1.72 15.97
CA GLY A 52 -20.92 -0.28 15.81
C GLY A 52 -19.68 0.10 16.60
N LEU A 53 -18.86 0.99 16.03
CA LEU A 53 -17.61 1.44 16.66
C LEU A 53 -17.83 2.06 18.04
N TYR A 54 -18.95 2.75 18.23
CA TYR A 54 -19.26 3.49 19.45
C TYR A 54 -20.66 3.17 19.96
N PRO A 55 -20.88 3.26 21.29
CA PRO A 55 -22.22 3.25 21.86
C PRO A 55 -23.11 4.32 21.22
N LYS A 56 -24.39 4.00 21.04
CA LYS A 56 -25.38 4.94 20.51
C LYS A 56 -25.43 6.21 21.37
N GLY A 57 -25.47 7.37 20.70
CA GLY A 57 -25.53 8.67 21.38
C GLY A 57 -24.18 9.21 21.88
N THR A 58 -23.06 8.55 21.54
CA THR A 58 -21.72 9.09 21.86
C THR A 58 -21.50 10.41 21.15
N THR A 59 -21.23 11.47 21.90
CA THR A 59 -20.85 12.79 21.38
C THR A 59 -19.33 12.94 21.44
N LEU A 60 -18.79 13.98 20.81
CA LEU A 60 -17.35 14.25 20.89
C LEU A 60 -16.91 14.50 22.34
N ASP A 61 -17.69 15.24 23.12
CA ASP A 61 -17.36 15.54 24.51
C ASP A 61 -17.44 14.31 25.41
N SER A 62 -18.47 13.46 25.27
CA SER A 62 -18.57 12.24 26.08
C SER A 62 -17.46 11.25 25.77
N PHE A 63 -17.04 11.16 24.50
CA PHE A 63 -15.87 10.39 24.09
C PHE A 63 -14.58 10.90 24.76
N MET A 64 -14.35 12.22 24.76
CA MET A 64 -13.16 12.81 25.38
C MET A 64 -13.18 12.64 26.91
N ALA A 65 -14.34 12.80 27.55
CA ALA A 65 -14.50 12.63 28.99
C ALA A 65 -14.22 11.17 29.44
N ASP A 66 -14.73 10.18 28.70
CA ASP A 66 -14.42 8.76 28.95
C ASP A 66 -12.92 8.48 28.81
N ALA A 67 -12.29 9.00 27.75
CA ALA A 67 -10.86 8.83 27.53
C ALA A 67 -10.03 9.46 28.66
N ALA A 68 -10.39 10.67 29.09
CA ALA A 68 -9.74 11.34 30.22
C ALA A 68 -9.92 10.56 31.53
N GLN A 69 -11.11 9.98 31.78
CA GLN A 69 -11.35 9.13 32.94
C GLN A 69 -10.49 7.85 32.94
N ARG A 70 -10.19 7.31 31.74
CA ARG A 70 -9.23 6.21 31.54
C ARG A 70 -7.76 6.65 31.63
N GLY A 71 -7.50 7.94 31.80
CA GLY A 71 -6.16 8.53 31.90
C GLY A 71 -5.45 8.64 30.56
N CYS A 72 -6.18 8.73 29.44
CA CYS A 72 -5.60 9.03 28.14
C CYS A 72 -5.06 10.47 28.12
N THR A 73 -3.90 10.67 27.50
CA THR A 73 -3.21 11.96 27.35
C THR A 73 -3.19 12.45 25.90
N ARG A 74 -3.77 11.66 24.98
CA ARG A 74 -3.82 11.97 23.55
C ARG A 74 -5.06 11.37 22.90
N VAL A 75 -5.65 12.09 21.96
CA VAL A 75 -6.59 11.54 20.97
C VAL A 75 -5.87 11.36 19.64
N GLU A 76 -6.06 10.20 19.00
CA GLU A 76 -5.59 9.89 17.65
C GLU A 76 -6.80 9.84 16.72
N VAL A 77 -6.81 10.64 15.66
CA VAL A 77 -7.87 10.59 14.66
C VAL A 77 -7.42 9.74 13.48
N SER A 78 -8.18 8.69 13.18
CA SER A 78 -7.99 7.88 11.97
C SER A 78 -9.20 8.04 11.06
N TYR A 79 -8.95 8.22 9.76
CA TYR A 79 -9.97 7.99 8.75
C TYR A 79 -9.78 6.56 8.24
N ASP A 80 -10.74 5.70 8.54
CA ASP A 80 -10.60 4.26 8.34
C ASP A 80 -11.92 3.62 7.87
N PHE A 81 -11.94 3.29 6.58
CA PHE A 81 -13.07 2.69 5.90
C PHE A 81 -13.17 1.17 6.11
N PHE A 82 -12.21 0.54 6.80
CA PHE A 82 -12.37 -0.85 7.26
C PHE A 82 -13.67 -1.03 8.06
N PHE A 83 -13.99 -0.01 8.87
CA PHE A 83 -15.09 -0.03 9.82
C PHE A 83 -16.41 0.47 9.24
N GLY A 84 -16.44 0.99 8.01
CA GLY A 84 -17.64 1.55 7.42
C GLY A 84 -17.36 2.70 6.47
N GLY A 85 -18.42 3.20 5.84
CA GLY A 85 -18.38 4.43 5.05
C GLY A 85 -18.81 4.25 3.61
N THR A 86 -19.14 5.38 2.98
CA THR A 86 -19.67 5.39 1.61
C THR A 86 -18.81 6.17 0.64
N THR A 87 -18.33 7.35 1.04
CA THR A 87 -17.60 8.26 0.16
C THR A 87 -16.51 8.98 0.93
N ARG A 88 -15.38 9.24 0.26
CA ARG A 88 -14.35 10.16 0.73
C ARG A 88 -14.16 11.27 -0.27
N THR A 89 -14.41 12.49 0.17
CA THR A 89 -14.22 13.71 -0.62
C THR A 89 -13.43 14.78 0.10
N SER A 90 -13.26 14.65 1.42
CA SER A 90 -12.42 15.54 2.23
C SER A 90 -11.09 14.88 2.56
N TYR A 91 -10.05 15.69 2.48
CA TYR A 91 -8.65 15.32 2.69
C TYR A 91 -8.04 16.28 3.69
N PRO A 92 -6.83 16.02 4.22
CA PRO A 92 -6.20 16.88 5.21
C PRO A 92 -6.17 18.38 4.86
N ASP A 93 -6.12 18.75 3.59
CA ASP A 93 -6.13 20.13 3.11
C ASP A 93 -7.53 20.75 2.92
N SER A 94 -8.59 19.99 3.14
CA SER A 94 -9.97 20.44 2.96
C SER A 94 -10.41 21.32 4.13
N GLU A 95 -11.13 22.41 3.83
CA GLU A 95 -11.61 23.37 4.83
C GLU A 95 -12.40 22.69 5.96
N ILE A 96 -13.27 21.75 5.59
CA ILE A 96 -14.07 21.00 6.55
C ILE A 96 -13.22 20.11 7.46
N THR A 97 -12.16 19.50 6.95
CA THR A 97 -11.23 18.68 7.73
C THR A 97 -10.45 19.53 8.73
N VAL A 98 -9.91 20.67 8.27
CA VAL A 98 -9.21 21.62 9.15
C VAL A 98 -10.14 22.09 10.26
N LYS A 99 -11.38 22.48 9.92
CA LYS A 99 -12.36 22.94 10.90
C LYS A 99 -12.73 21.87 11.92
N ALA A 100 -12.99 20.64 11.46
CA ALA A 100 -13.28 19.53 12.36
C ALA A 100 -12.10 19.24 13.30
N TYR A 101 -10.87 19.26 12.79
CA TYR A 101 -9.67 19.00 13.59
C TYR A 101 -9.40 20.12 14.61
N GLN A 102 -9.72 21.38 14.30
CA GLN A 102 -9.70 22.47 15.28
C GLN A 102 -10.65 22.16 16.45
N VAL A 103 -11.89 21.77 16.16
CA VAL A 103 -12.88 21.44 17.20
C VAL A 103 -12.42 20.25 18.04
N ILE A 104 -11.87 19.19 17.42
CA ILE A 104 -11.31 18.04 18.14
C ILE A 104 -10.15 18.49 19.04
N CYS A 105 -9.23 19.32 18.54
CA CYS A 105 -8.11 19.85 19.31
C CYS A 105 -8.59 20.68 20.51
N GLU A 106 -9.62 21.51 20.33
CA GLU A 106 -10.20 22.32 21.40
C GLU A 106 -10.83 21.44 22.50
N LYS A 107 -11.65 20.46 22.11
CA LYS A 107 -12.26 19.51 23.06
C LYS A 107 -11.20 18.66 23.76
N ALA A 108 -10.22 18.12 23.03
CA ALA A 108 -9.11 17.36 23.61
C ALA A 108 -8.33 18.20 24.64
N ARG A 109 -8.00 19.46 24.31
CA ARG A 109 -7.30 20.38 25.21
C ARG A 109 -8.10 20.69 26.48
N ALA A 110 -9.42 20.82 26.39
CA ALA A 110 -10.28 21.02 27.56
C ALA A 110 -10.19 19.85 28.57
N HIS A 111 -9.87 18.65 28.08
CA HIS A 111 -9.67 17.44 28.88
C HIS A 111 -8.18 17.13 29.14
N GLY A 112 -7.27 18.06 28.85
CA GLY A 112 -5.82 17.90 29.08
C GLY A 112 -5.12 16.94 28.11
N MET A 113 -5.75 16.62 26.97
CA MET A 113 -5.21 15.73 25.96
C MET A 113 -4.54 16.48 24.80
N THR A 114 -3.55 15.84 24.22
CA THR A 114 -2.87 16.23 22.98
C THR A 114 -3.56 15.62 21.76
N PHE A 115 -3.10 15.95 20.56
CA PHE A 115 -3.73 15.53 19.30
C PHE A 115 -2.74 14.78 18.41
N GLY A 116 -3.23 13.77 17.70
CA GLY A 116 -2.58 13.14 16.56
C GLY A 116 -3.61 12.74 15.52
N ALA A 117 -3.20 12.62 14.26
CA ALA A 117 -4.06 12.12 13.19
C ALA A 117 -3.25 11.60 12.00
N SER A 118 -3.95 11.01 11.03
CA SER A 118 -3.37 10.78 9.70
C SER A 118 -3.31 12.08 8.92
N LEU A 119 -2.10 12.57 8.61
CA LEU A 119 -1.87 13.85 7.93
C LEU A 119 -1.02 13.69 6.67
N ILE A 120 0.07 12.94 6.76
CA ILE A 120 1.13 12.92 5.74
C ILE A 120 1.31 11.55 5.06
N SER A 121 0.33 10.65 5.20
CA SER A 121 0.33 9.40 4.44
C SER A 121 0.03 9.67 2.96
N PRO A 122 0.70 8.97 2.02
CA PRO A 122 0.40 9.02 0.59
C PRO A 122 -1.09 8.92 0.25
N LEU A 123 -1.82 8.01 0.92
CA LEU A 123 -3.24 7.76 0.65
C LEU A 123 -4.14 8.90 1.14
N ASP A 124 -3.74 9.61 2.19
CA ASP A 124 -4.54 10.72 2.73
C ASP A 124 -4.35 12.02 1.94
N LEU A 125 -3.17 12.23 1.36
CA LEU A 125 -2.80 13.46 0.68
C LEU A 125 -3.20 13.51 -0.80
N GLY A 126 -3.21 12.35 -1.46
CA GLY A 126 -3.34 12.28 -2.90
C GLY A 126 -4.61 12.96 -3.43
N GLY A 127 -5.76 12.72 -2.80
CA GLY A 127 -7.02 13.23 -3.33
C GLY A 127 -7.18 14.75 -3.18
N GLY A 128 -6.56 15.35 -2.16
CA GLY A 128 -6.42 16.81 -2.05
C GLY A 128 -5.50 17.37 -3.13
N TYR A 129 -4.35 16.72 -3.32
CA TYR A 129 -3.38 17.09 -4.36
C TYR A 129 -4.00 17.06 -5.76
N ALA A 130 -4.75 16.01 -6.08
CA ALA A 130 -5.39 15.81 -7.38
C ALA A 130 -6.47 16.84 -7.72
N LYS A 131 -7.01 17.57 -6.72
CA LYS A 131 -7.95 18.68 -6.97
C LYS A 131 -7.27 19.95 -7.45
N THR A 132 -6.00 20.13 -7.13
CA THR A 132 -5.27 21.39 -7.33
C THR A 132 -4.11 21.27 -8.31
N HIS A 133 -3.77 20.05 -8.74
CA HIS A 133 -2.63 19.78 -9.62
C HIS A 133 -3.05 18.93 -10.83
N GLU A 134 -2.44 19.23 -11.99
CA GLU A 134 -2.69 18.49 -13.22
C GLU A 134 -1.86 17.19 -13.31
N ASN A 135 -0.66 17.19 -12.72
CA ASN A 135 0.24 16.04 -12.70
C ASN A 135 0.04 15.22 -11.44
N THR A 136 -0.89 14.29 -11.47
CA THR A 136 -1.21 13.35 -10.37
C THR A 136 -0.58 11.98 -10.61
N GLY A 137 -0.69 11.09 -9.62
CA GLY A 137 -0.33 9.69 -9.76
C GLY A 137 -1.09 9.03 -10.92
N ARG A 138 -0.37 8.20 -11.68
CA ARG A 138 -0.91 7.46 -12.82
C ARG A 138 -0.48 6.01 -12.74
N THR A 139 -1.35 5.13 -13.22
CA THR A 139 -1.06 3.69 -13.28
C THR A 139 -1.29 3.16 -14.70
N TRP A 140 -0.44 2.25 -15.13
CA TRP A 140 -0.50 1.57 -16.43
C TRP A 140 -0.78 0.10 -16.20
N GLN A 141 -1.96 -0.37 -16.62
CA GLN A 141 -2.31 -1.79 -16.68
C GLN A 141 -1.84 -2.36 -18.03
N MET A 142 -1.10 -3.47 -18.01
CA MET A 142 -0.63 -4.13 -19.22
C MET A 142 -1.47 -5.35 -19.58
N ALA A 143 -1.72 -5.54 -20.87
CA ALA A 143 -2.29 -6.76 -21.42
C ALA A 143 -1.63 -7.14 -22.75
N GLU A 144 -1.52 -8.43 -23.04
CA GLU A 144 -0.95 -8.94 -24.30
C GLU A 144 -1.99 -9.68 -25.15
N ALA A 145 -1.80 -9.64 -26.46
CA ALA A 145 -2.57 -10.41 -27.42
C ALA A 145 -1.73 -10.79 -28.65
N ASP A 146 -2.17 -11.83 -29.33
CA ASP A 146 -1.66 -12.17 -30.66
C ASP A 146 -2.10 -11.13 -31.69
N LEU A 147 -1.20 -10.85 -32.63
CA LEU A 147 -1.45 -10.03 -33.80
C LEU A 147 -1.49 -10.93 -35.04
N GLN A 148 -2.63 -10.99 -35.71
CA GLN A 148 -2.83 -11.84 -36.88
C GLN A 148 -3.30 -11.00 -38.05
N ASP A 149 -2.54 -11.03 -39.15
CA ASP A 149 -2.83 -10.26 -40.36
C ASP A 149 -3.05 -8.76 -40.11
N GLY A 150 -2.30 -8.19 -39.16
CA GLY A 150 -2.42 -6.79 -38.76
C GLY A 150 -3.60 -6.47 -37.83
N HIS A 151 -4.38 -7.48 -37.41
CA HIS A 151 -5.52 -7.34 -36.52
C HIS A 151 -5.27 -7.97 -35.14
N PHE A 152 -5.68 -7.27 -34.08
CA PHE A 152 -5.69 -7.82 -32.73
C PHE A 152 -6.99 -7.47 -32.00
N SER A 153 -7.37 -8.30 -31.03
CA SER A 153 -8.48 -8.04 -30.12
C SER A 153 -8.26 -8.77 -28.80
N LEU A 154 -8.45 -8.08 -27.69
CA LEU A 154 -8.43 -8.67 -26.35
C LEU A 154 -9.48 -8.04 -25.44
N GLU A 155 -9.73 -8.69 -24.31
CA GLU A 155 -10.57 -8.15 -23.24
C GLU A 155 -9.69 -7.70 -22.07
N MET A 156 -10.00 -6.52 -21.52
CA MET A 156 -9.38 -5.99 -20.31
C MET A 156 -10.48 -5.63 -19.31
N ARG A 157 -10.19 -5.74 -18.01
CA ARG A 157 -11.01 -5.11 -16.97
C ARG A 157 -10.66 -3.62 -16.94
N GLU A 158 -11.59 -2.76 -17.35
CA GLU A 158 -11.50 -1.32 -17.09
C GLU A 158 -11.69 -1.10 -15.60
N GLN A 159 -10.61 -0.68 -14.93
CA GLN A 159 -10.61 -0.38 -13.50
C GLN A 159 -11.37 0.93 -13.26
N MET A 160 -12.46 0.87 -12.49
CA MET A 160 -13.32 2.02 -12.20
C MET A 160 -13.13 2.53 -10.77
N GLN A 161 -12.86 1.61 -9.83
CA GLN A 161 -12.69 1.93 -8.42
C GLN A 161 -11.72 0.96 -7.77
N TRP A 162 -10.79 1.49 -6.96
CA TRP A 162 -10.11 0.72 -5.93
C TRP A 162 -10.66 1.09 -4.56
N TYR A 163 -10.40 0.26 -3.57
CA TYR A 163 -10.83 0.42 -2.20
C TYR A 163 -9.69 0.05 -1.26
N ASN A 164 -9.42 0.91 -0.30
CA ASN A 164 -8.43 0.70 0.76
C ASN A 164 -8.92 1.29 2.09
N ASN A 165 -8.09 1.30 3.13
CA ASN A 165 -8.45 1.88 4.43
C ASN A 165 -8.85 3.35 4.35
N LYS A 166 -8.42 4.07 3.31
CA LYS A 166 -8.77 5.47 3.08
C LYS A 166 -10.07 5.63 2.29
N GLY A 167 -10.73 4.54 1.92
CA GLY A 167 -12.03 4.51 1.28
C GLY A 167 -11.97 4.24 -0.21
N PRO A 168 -13.11 4.35 -0.91
CA PRO A 168 -13.18 4.13 -2.34
C PRO A 168 -12.45 5.25 -3.09
N ILE A 169 -11.58 4.87 -4.02
CA ILE A 169 -10.90 5.78 -4.94
C ILE A 169 -11.36 5.50 -6.38
N ALA A 170 -11.81 6.54 -7.07
CA ALA A 170 -12.23 6.41 -8.46
C ALA A 170 -11.00 6.44 -9.40
N LEU A 171 -10.96 5.51 -10.36
CA LEU A 171 -9.96 5.49 -11.41
C LEU A 171 -10.59 5.98 -12.71
N ARG A 172 -9.84 6.78 -13.46
CA ARG A 172 -10.27 7.28 -14.77
C ARG A 172 -9.33 6.81 -15.85
N LEU A 173 -9.82 5.94 -16.75
CA LEU A 173 -9.11 5.61 -17.98
C LEU A 173 -8.89 6.90 -18.80
N THR A 174 -7.63 7.24 -19.03
CA THR A 174 -7.23 8.47 -19.73
C THR A 174 -6.67 8.20 -21.12
N ARG A 175 -6.01 7.06 -21.31
CA ARG A 175 -5.36 6.71 -22.58
C ARG A 175 -5.21 5.20 -22.74
N LEU A 176 -5.28 4.74 -23.98
CA LEU A 176 -4.76 3.44 -24.39
C LEU A 176 -3.54 3.66 -25.27
N MET A 177 -2.50 2.85 -25.07
CA MET A 177 -1.31 2.77 -25.93
C MET A 177 -1.14 1.33 -26.38
N ALA A 178 -0.58 1.12 -27.56
CA ALA A 178 -0.30 -0.23 -28.03
C ALA A 178 0.98 -0.29 -28.85
N TYR A 179 1.75 -1.35 -28.62
CA TYR A 179 3.03 -1.58 -29.27
C TYR A 179 3.06 -2.99 -29.83
N ALA A 180 3.29 -3.10 -31.14
CA ALA A 180 3.43 -4.37 -31.83
C ALA A 180 4.88 -4.86 -31.76
N PHE A 181 5.09 -6.16 -31.53
CA PHE A 181 6.41 -6.74 -31.36
C PHE A 181 6.49 -8.20 -31.78
N ASP A 182 7.72 -8.66 -32.00
CA ASP A 182 8.03 -10.07 -32.17
C ASP A 182 8.77 -10.57 -30.94
N GLU A 183 8.61 -11.85 -30.67
CA GLU A 183 9.32 -12.56 -29.61
C GLU A 183 10.07 -13.77 -30.16
N GLU A 184 11.14 -14.18 -29.47
CA GLU A 184 11.91 -15.36 -29.80
C GLU A 184 12.11 -16.20 -28.53
N ARG A 185 11.57 -17.43 -28.53
CA ARG A 185 11.77 -18.36 -27.41
C ARG A 185 13.24 -18.75 -27.27
N LEU A 186 13.79 -18.61 -26.07
CA LEU A 186 15.19 -18.96 -25.77
C LEU A 186 15.32 -20.42 -25.37
N GLY A 187 15.66 -21.27 -26.35
CA GLY A 187 15.81 -22.72 -26.15
C GLY A 187 14.54 -23.35 -25.57
N ASP A 188 14.70 -24.27 -24.62
CA ASP A 188 13.57 -24.92 -23.93
C ASP A 188 13.09 -24.13 -22.68
N SER A 189 13.58 -22.90 -22.49
CA SER A 189 13.18 -22.07 -21.36
C SER A 189 11.79 -21.44 -21.56
N ALA A 190 11.28 -20.79 -20.51
CA ALA A 190 10.07 -19.97 -20.58
C ALA A 190 10.38 -18.48 -20.83
N ASN A 191 11.62 -18.15 -21.22
CA ASN A 191 12.03 -16.80 -21.54
C ASN A 191 11.94 -16.55 -23.05
N PHE A 192 11.45 -15.37 -23.40
CA PHE A 192 11.24 -14.89 -24.76
C PHE A 192 11.99 -13.58 -24.95
N TYR A 193 12.90 -13.54 -25.91
CA TYR A 193 13.60 -12.32 -26.25
C TYR A 193 12.67 -11.35 -26.98
N VAL A 194 12.55 -10.13 -26.46
CA VAL A 194 11.82 -9.03 -27.10
C VAL A 194 12.74 -7.81 -27.18
N ASN A 195 12.88 -7.25 -28.39
CA ASN A 195 13.64 -6.01 -28.58
C ASN A 195 12.72 -4.79 -28.46
N ALA A 196 12.70 -4.16 -27.28
CA ALA A 196 11.89 -2.97 -27.04
C ALA A 196 12.14 -1.85 -28.08
N ALA A 197 13.38 -1.64 -28.53
CA ALA A 197 13.71 -0.60 -29.51
C ALA A 197 13.12 -0.88 -30.91
N ALA A 198 12.81 -2.14 -31.23
CA ALA A 198 12.25 -2.55 -32.52
C ALA A 198 10.72 -2.67 -32.53
N MET A 199 10.05 -2.38 -31.42
CA MET A 199 8.59 -2.38 -31.36
C MET A 199 8.01 -1.27 -32.24
N GLU A 200 6.82 -1.50 -32.77
CA GLU A 200 6.09 -0.51 -33.58
C GLU A 200 5.00 0.13 -32.73
N ASP A 201 4.98 1.47 -32.64
CA ASP A 201 3.88 2.19 -31.98
C ASP A 201 2.65 2.15 -32.87
N ILE A 202 1.68 1.33 -32.50
CA ILE A 202 0.41 1.17 -33.19
C ILE A 202 -0.74 1.87 -32.44
N THR A 203 -0.44 2.71 -31.45
CA THR A 203 -1.42 3.46 -30.66
C THR A 203 -2.51 4.15 -31.49
N PRO A 204 -2.22 4.78 -32.65
CA PRO A 204 -3.25 5.41 -33.47
C PRO A 204 -4.32 4.45 -34.02
N SER A 205 -4.04 3.15 -34.08
CA SER A 205 -4.97 2.13 -34.59
C SER A 205 -5.91 1.57 -33.51
N VAL A 206 -5.61 1.84 -32.24
CA VAL A 206 -6.31 1.25 -31.09
C VAL A 206 -7.71 1.83 -30.96
N ARG A 207 -8.67 0.94 -30.73
CA ARG A 207 -10.06 1.25 -30.40
C ARG A 207 -10.48 0.41 -29.21
N PHE A 208 -11.49 0.87 -28.48
CA PHE A 208 -12.07 0.07 -27.43
C PHE A 208 -13.59 0.26 -27.34
N GLU A 209 -14.26 -0.78 -26.88
CA GLU A 209 -15.69 -0.82 -26.60
C GLU A 209 -15.88 -1.25 -25.15
N ARG A 210 -16.73 -0.54 -24.41
CA ARG A 210 -17.15 -0.91 -23.06
C ARG A 210 -18.32 -1.87 -23.15
N LEU A 211 -18.19 -3.05 -22.55
CA LEU A 211 -19.21 -4.08 -22.60
C LEU A 211 -20.30 -3.77 -21.57
N ALA A 212 -21.48 -3.36 -22.05
CA ALA A 212 -22.59 -2.98 -21.19
C ALA A 212 -23.09 -4.16 -20.34
N GLY A 213 -23.44 -3.90 -19.08
CA GLY A 213 -23.96 -4.91 -18.16
C GLY A 213 -22.88 -5.78 -17.52
N THR A 214 -21.61 -5.39 -17.66
CA THR A 214 -20.45 -6.07 -17.04
C THR A 214 -19.89 -5.32 -15.84
N GLU A 215 -20.49 -4.16 -15.50
CA GLU A 215 -20.16 -3.38 -14.33
C GLU A 215 -20.37 -4.20 -13.05
N LYS A 216 -19.32 -4.33 -12.25
CA LYS A 216 -19.33 -5.04 -10.97
C LYS A 216 -18.53 -4.25 -9.95
N VAL A 217 -19.07 -4.17 -8.73
CA VAL A 217 -18.30 -3.81 -7.53
C VAL A 217 -18.28 -5.05 -6.64
N THR A 218 -17.10 -5.52 -6.29
CA THR A 218 -16.93 -6.73 -5.50
C THR A 218 -17.28 -6.48 -4.04
N GLY A 219 -17.41 -7.57 -3.28
CA GLY A 219 -17.57 -7.49 -1.83
C GLY A 219 -16.35 -6.96 -1.09
N SER A 220 -15.25 -6.60 -1.76
CA SER A 220 -14.09 -5.92 -1.17
C SER A 220 -13.95 -4.47 -1.68
N GLY A 221 -14.89 -4.00 -2.51
CA GLY A 221 -14.92 -2.63 -3.01
C GLY A 221 -14.25 -2.39 -4.36
N TYR A 222 -13.60 -3.39 -4.97
CA TYR A 222 -13.03 -3.29 -6.31
C TYR A 222 -14.13 -3.13 -7.36
N GLY A 223 -14.11 -2.02 -8.09
CA GLY A 223 -15.06 -1.72 -9.15
C GLY A 223 -14.43 -1.87 -10.53
N TYR A 224 -15.02 -2.70 -11.40
CA TYR A 224 -14.58 -2.85 -12.78
C TYR A 224 -15.73 -3.06 -13.75
N ARG A 225 -15.44 -2.88 -15.05
CA ARG A 225 -16.25 -3.39 -16.16
C ARG A 225 -15.36 -4.00 -17.22
N LEU A 226 -15.89 -4.83 -18.09
CA LEU A 226 -15.13 -5.40 -19.20
C LEU A 226 -15.08 -4.39 -20.36
N MET A 227 -13.90 -4.26 -20.97
CA MET A 227 -13.71 -3.55 -22.22
C MET A 227 -13.03 -4.46 -23.24
N ARG A 228 -13.50 -4.42 -24.49
CA ARG A 228 -12.80 -5.04 -25.61
C ARG A 228 -11.91 -4.00 -26.26
N VAL A 229 -10.61 -4.26 -26.30
CA VAL A 229 -9.62 -3.44 -26.99
C VAL A 229 -9.22 -4.15 -28.28
N SER A 230 -9.24 -3.44 -29.40
CA SER A 230 -8.91 -4.00 -30.71
C SER A 230 -8.26 -2.97 -31.61
N GLY A 231 -7.65 -3.43 -32.70
CA GLY A 231 -7.08 -2.56 -33.71
C GLY A 231 -6.84 -3.27 -35.02
N ASP A 232 -6.76 -2.47 -36.08
CA ASP A 232 -6.30 -2.87 -37.41
C ASP A 232 -5.15 -1.92 -37.77
N CYS A 233 -3.93 -2.44 -37.68
CA CYS A 233 -2.70 -1.66 -37.71
C CYS A 233 -1.82 -1.95 -38.92
N GLY A 234 -2.12 -3.02 -39.68
CA GLY A 234 -1.31 -3.46 -40.82
C GLY A 234 0.13 -3.87 -40.47
N SER A 235 0.47 -3.98 -39.18
CA SER A 235 1.79 -4.42 -38.74
C SER A 235 1.98 -5.91 -39.01
N ALA A 236 3.19 -6.29 -39.40
CA ALA A 236 3.58 -7.68 -39.69
C ALA A 236 4.13 -8.42 -38.46
N LYS A 237 4.09 -7.79 -37.28
CA LYS A 237 4.54 -8.36 -36.01
C LYS A 237 3.61 -9.47 -35.52
N GLY A 238 4.11 -10.34 -34.64
CA GLY A 238 3.34 -11.47 -34.09
C GLY A 238 2.46 -11.15 -32.89
N HIS A 239 2.79 -10.11 -32.11
CA HIS A 239 2.12 -9.81 -30.84
C HIS A 239 1.89 -8.31 -30.65
N VAL A 240 0.96 -7.97 -29.75
CA VAL A 240 0.71 -6.61 -29.27
C VAL A 240 0.68 -6.57 -27.75
N MET A 241 1.38 -5.60 -27.17
CA MET A 241 1.17 -5.17 -25.80
C MET A 241 0.28 -3.92 -25.81
N VAL A 242 -0.82 -3.98 -25.06
CA VAL A 242 -1.71 -2.84 -24.77
C VAL A 242 -1.45 -2.34 -23.36
N LEU A 243 -1.36 -1.02 -23.22
CA LEU A 243 -1.26 -0.31 -21.95
C LEU A 243 -2.51 0.55 -21.75
N ALA A 244 -3.22 0.34 -20.65
CA ALA A 244 -4.31 1.19 -20.20
C ALA A 244 -3.84 2.13 -19.09
N GLU A 245 -3.81 3.42 -19.37
CA GLU A 245 -3.40 4.46 -18.42
C GLU A 245 -4.59 5.00 -17.64
N TYR A 246 -4.52 4.89 -16.32
CA TYR A 246 -5.48 5.43 -15.38
C TYR A 246 -4.89 6.62 -14.65
N ALA A 247 -5.66 7.71 -14.58
CA ALA A 247 -5.42 8.73 -13.57
C ALA A 247 -5.96 8.21 -12.23
N THR A 248 -5.12 8.32 -11.21
CA THR A 248 -5.44 7.96 -9.82
C THR A 248 -5.50 9.23 -8.97
N PRO A 249 -6.22 9.21 -7.84
CA PRO A 249 -6.16 10.29 -6.88
C PRO A 249 -4.91 10.20 -6.01
N GLU A 250 -3.84 9.51 -6.40
CA GLU A 250 -2.57 9.54 -5.69
C GLU A 250 -1.75 10.80 -6.05
N LEU A 251 -0.84 11.19 -5.16
CA LEU A 251 0.19 12.20 -5.44
C LEU A 251 1.13 11.72 -6.56
N ASP A 252 1.66 12.62 -7.39
CA ASP A 252 2.87 12.30 -8.18
C ASP A 252 4.09 12.33 -7.26
N TYR A 253 4.56 11.17 -6.78
CA TYR A 253 5.64 11.08 -5.79
C TYR A 253 6.98 11.63 -6.29
N PHE A 254 7.15 11.72 -7.60
CA PHE A 254 8.37 12.19 -8.27
C PHE A 254 8.27 13.64 -8.70
N ALA A 255 7.12 14.30 -8.52
CA ALA A 255 6.96 15.69 -8.92
C ALA A 255 7.76 16.63 -8.00
N ASP A 256 8.36 17.67 -8.59
CA ASP A 256 9.18 18.65 -7.85
C ASP A 256 8.39 19.37 -6.73
N ASN A 257 7.07 19.44 -6.88
CA ASN A 257 6.14 20.06 -5.94
C ASN A 257 5.50 19.05 -4.95
N ALA A 258 5.87 17.77 -4.98
CA ALA A 258 5.31 16.76 -4.08
C ALA A 258 5.58 17.12 -2.62
N LEU A 259 6.84 17.29 -2.22
CA LEU A 259 7.20 17.71 -0.85
C LEU A 259 6.65 19.10 -0.51
N PRO A 260 6.82 20.15 -1.36
CA PRO A 260 6.22 21.45 -1.12
C PRO A 260 4.71 21.42 -0.85
N TYR A 261 3.96 20.57 -1.55
CA TYR A 261 2.53 20.41 -1.29
C TYR A 261 2.28 19.86 0.12
N ILE A 262 2.94 18.78 0.51
CA ILE A 262 2.78 18.17 1.85
C ILE A 262 3.14 19.17 2.95
N GLN A 263 4.22 19.93 2.76
CA GLN A 263 4.61 21.00 3.68
C GLN A 263 3.54 22.08 3.80
N SER A 264 2.87 22.44 2.69
CA SER A 264 1.78 23.42 2.72
C SER A 264 0.56 22.94 3.51
N VAL A 265 0.26 21.63 3.48
CA VAL A 265 -0.77 21.02 4.33
C VAL A 265 -0.38 21.11 5.81
N VAL A 266 0.87 20.80 6.16
CA VAL A 266 1.39 20.96 7.53
C VAL A 266 1.25 22.42 8.00
N ASP A 267 1.61 23.37 7.14
CA ASP A 267 1.50 24.80 7.45
C ASP A 267 0.06 25.27 7.60
N LEU A 268 -0.86 24.79 6.75
CA LEU A 268 -2.28 25.08 6.86
C LEU A 268 -2.82 24.70 8.23
N HIS A 269 -2.50 23.50 8.72
CA HIS A 269 -2.92 23.03 10.04
C HIS A 269 -2.30 23.87 11.16
N ALA A 270 -1.00 24.15 11.06
CA ALA A 270 -0.30 24.94 12.06
C ALA A 270 -0.81 26.40 12.13
N GLN A 271 -1.16 27.01 10.99
CA GLN A 271 -1.78 28.34 10.92
C GLN A 271 -3.18 28.36 11.53
N ASN A 272 -3.88 27.23 11.49
CA ASN A 272 -5.18 27.02 12.10
C ASN A 272 -5.11 26.57 13.57
N GLY A 273 -3.93 26.63 14.20
CA GLY A 273 -3.77 26.34 15.63
C GLY A 273 -3.84 24.84 15.99
N ILE A 274 -3.75 23.96 14.99
CA ILE A 274 -3.65 22.51 15.17
C ILE A 274 -2.16 22.17 15.37
N ALA A 275 -1.85 21.38 16.40
CA ALA A 275 -0.50 20.91 16.68
C ALA A 275 -0.52 19.40 16.92
N TYR A 276 0.45 18.70 16.34
CA TYR A 276 0.51 17.24 16.33
C TYR A 276 1.57 16.71 17.30
N GLU A 277 1.20 15.70 18.09
CA GLU A 277 2.13 14.87 18.88
C GLU A 277 2.18 13.40 18.38
N GLY A 278 1.34 13.04 17.42
CA GLY A 278 1.29 11.73 16.80
C GLY A 278 0.83 11.81 15.34
N PHE A 279 1.39 10.94 14.51
CA PHE A 279 0.82 10.64 13.20
C PHE A 279 0.30 9.21 13.18
N TYR A 280 -0.90 9.03 12.66
CA TYR A 280 -1.45 7.72 12.34
C TYR A 280 -1.10 7.38 10.89
N SER A 281 -0.40 6.28 10.65
CA SER A 281 0.13 5.93 9.33
C SER A 281 0.03 4.43 9.09
N ASP A 282 -1.21 3.95 9.13
CA ASP A 282 -1.56 2.56 8.90
C ASP A 282 -1.67 2.27 7.40
N GLU A 283 -1.21 1.09 6.98
CA GLU A 283 -1.24 0.62 5.59
C GLU A 283 -0.62 1.63 4.60
N MET A 284 0.71 1.80 4.70
CA MET A 284 1.49 2.66 3.80
C MET A 284 1.60 2.02 2.42
N HIS A 285 0.49 1.99 1.70
CA HIS A 285 0.34 1.36 0.39
C HIS A 285 0.68 2.34 -0.73
N ILE A 286 1.30 1.81 -1.78
CA ILE A 286 1.54 2.48 -3.05
C ILE A 286 0.86 1.60 -4.10
N GLN A 287 -0.16 2.12 -4.81
CA GLN A 287 -0.89 1.38 -5.85
C GLN A 287 -1.82 0.21 -5.44
N PHE A 288 -2.40 0.19 -4.25
CA PHE A 288 -3.14 -1.01 -3.80
C PHE A 288 -4.64 -0.84 -3.65
N ASP A 289 -5.30 -1.93 -4.04
CA ASP A 289 -6.68 -2.26 -3.74
C ASP A 289 -6.73 -3.47 -2.79
N TRP A 290 -7.74 -3.50 -1.92
CA TRP A 290 -7.92 -4.56 -0.94
C TRP A 290 -8.42 -5.89 -1.50
N ASP A 291 -8.93 -5.93 -2.74
CA ASP A 291 -9.47 -7.17 -3.33
C ASP A 291 -8.37 -8.09 -3.86
N LEU A 292 -7.86 -8.91 -2.95
CA LEU A 292 -6.90 -9.97 -3.27
C LEU A 292 -7.43 -10.98 -4.30
N ASN A 293 -8.73 -11.26 -4.32
CA ASN A 293 -9.28 -12.36 -5.11
C ASN A 293 -9.58 -11.94 -6.55
N GLU A 294 -10.25 -10.80 -6.73
CA GLU A 294 -10.75 -10.35 -8.04
C GLU A 294 -9.86 -9.27 -8.67
N HIS A 295 -9.03 -8.57 -7.90
CA HIS A 295 -8.16 -7.53 -8.44
C HIS A 295 -6.70 -7.96 -8.53
N PHE A 296 -6.09 -8.44 -7.45
CA PHE A 296 -4.63 -8.56 -7.38
C PHE A 296 -4.02 -9.41 -8.51
N GLY A 297 -4.26 -10.73 -8.50
CA GLY A 297 -3.72 -11.64 -9.51
C GLY A 297 -4.18 -11.35 -10.95
N PRO A 298 -5.50 -11.13 -11.19
CA PRO A 298 -6.00 -10.87 -12.53
C PRO A 298 -5.52 -9.56 -13.17
N THR A 299 -5.23 -8.53 -12.37
CA THR A 299 -5.07 -7.15 -12.87
C THR A 299 -3.98 -6.35 -12.18
N GLU A 300 -3.92 -6.32 -10.85
CA GLU A 300 -3.00 -5.42 -10.14
C GLU A 300 -1.53 -5.81 -10.30
N ILE A 301 -1.22 -7.11 -10.28
CA ILE A 301 0.15 -7.61 -10.53
C ILE A 301 0.67 -7.18 -11.91
N ARG A 302 -0.25 -6.84 -12.83
CA ARG A 302 0.03 -6.31 -14.17
C ARG A 302 -0.18 -4.80 -14.26
N THR A 303 -0.11 -4.07 -13.14
CA THR A 303 -0.31 -2.62 -13.07
C THR A 303 0.91 -1.93 -12.47
N ARG A 304 1.38 -0.84 -13.09
CA ARG A 304 2.58 -0.09 -12.65
C ARG A 304 2.27 1.38 -12.46
N TYR A 305 2.80 1.99 -11.41
CA TYR A 305 2.74 3.41 -11.18
C TYR A 305 3.75 4.06 -12.11
N VAL A 306 3.27 4.87 -13.03
CA VAL A 306 4.12 5.48 -14.04
C VAL A 306 3.65 6.90 -14.29
N THR A 307 4.43 7.86 -13.79
CA THR A 307 4.25 9.28 -14.09
C THR A 307 5.36 9.79 -15.00
N PRO A 308 5.14 10.89 -15.74
CA PRO A 308 6.22 11.52 -16.51
C PRO A 308 7.43 11.88 -15.64
N ALA A 309 7.23 12.22 -14.36
CA ALA A 309 8.30 12.52 -13.43
C ALA A 309 9.11 11.27 -13.05
N LEU A 310 8.44 10.13 -12.77
CA LEU A 310 9.11 8.84 -12.58
C LEU A 310 9.96 8.46 -13.79
N ILE A 311 9.40 8.59 -15.01
CA ILE A 311 10.12 8.25 -16.25
C ILE A 311 11.41 9.07 -16.37
N ARG A 312 11.32 10.40 -16.14
CA ARG A 312 12.51 11.28 -16.19
C ARG A 312 13.54 10.89 -15.15
N GLU A 313 13.12 10.61 -13.91
CA GLU A 313 14.02 10.22 -12.83
C GLU A 313 14.69 8.87 -13.11
N TYR A 314 13.92 7.89 -13.58
CA TYR A 314 14.43 6.57 -13.95
C TYR A 314 15.45 6.68 -15.09
N ALA A 315 15.12 7.43 -16.14
CA ALA A 315 16.02 7.64 -17.28
C ALA A 315 17.29 8.40 -16.89
N ALA A 316 17.19 9.40 -16.01
CA ALA A 316 18.36 10.12 -15.50
C ALA A 316 19.34 9.21 -14.74
N ARG A 317 18.82 8.23 -13.99
CA ARG A 317 19.64 7.30 -13.20
C ARG A 317 20.19 6.13 -14.01
N TYR A 318 19.40 5.59 -14.93
CA TYR A 318 19.66 4.28 -15.53
C TYR A 318 19.81 4.32 -17.06
N GLY A 319 19.62 5.49 -17.69
CA GLY A 319 19.93 5.75 -19.09
C GLY A 319 18.76 6.34 -19.88
N GLU A 320 19.08 7.24 -20.82
CA GLU A 320 18.10 7.99 -21.63
C GLU A 320 17.16 7.10 -22.46
N LYS A 321 17.57 5.86 -22.77
CA LYS A 321 16.71 4.89 -23.48
C LYS A 321 15.37 4.65 -22.78
N TYR A 322 15.32 4.82 -21.45
CA TYR A 322 14.11 4.63 -20.65
C TYR A 322 13.15 5.81 -20.69
N LEU A 323 13.47 6.91 -21.41
CA LEU A 323 12.48 7.96 -21.71
C LEU A 323 11.29 7.40 -22.50
N ASP A 324 11.51 6.35 -23.29
CA ASP A 324 10.44 5.58 -23.94
C ASP A 324 9.97 4.40 -23.06
N PHE A 325 9.60 4.72 -21.81
CA PHE A 325 9.31 3.73 -20.78
C PHE A 325 8.19 2.75 -21.17
N ALA A 326 7.23 3.21 -21.98
CA ALA A 326 6.08 2.43 -22.44
C ALA A 326 6.51 1.14 -23.14
N ARG A 327 7.52 1.17 -24.01
CA ARG A 327 8.01 -0.05 -24.68
C ARG A 327 8.66 -1.04 -23.71
N TYR A 328 9.30 -0.55 -22.66
CA TYR A 328 9.93 -1.39 -21.64
C TYR A 328 8.91 -2.07 -20.71
N MET A 329 7.63 -1.67 -20.74
CA MET A 329 6.57 -2.34 -19.98
C MET A 329 6.32 -3.77 -20.45
N VAL A 330 6.78 -4.15 -21.65
CA VAL A 330 6.71 -5.54 -22.13
C VAL A 330 7.44 -6.48 -21.17
N TYR A 331 8.52 -6.00 -20.54
CA TYR A 331 9.26 -6.78 -19.56
C TYR A 331 8.51 -6.96 -18.24
N PHE A 332 7.35 -6.33 -18.04
CA PHE A 332 6.46 -6.58 -16.90
C PHE A 332 5.25 -7.47 -17.27
N CYS A 333 5.09 -7.88 -18.54
CA CYS A 333 3.99 -8.74 -18.99
C CYS A 333 4.21 -10.24 -18.72
N GLN A 334 4.84 -10.57 -17.60
CA GLN A 334 5.05 -11.96 -17.22
C GLN A 334 3.73 -12.70 -16.96
N GLY A 335 3.67 -13.97 -17.40
CA GLY A 335 2.55 -14.86 -17.09
C GLY A 335 1.24 -14.51 -17.80
N GLN A 336 1.29 -13.71 -18.87
CA GLN A 336 0.14 -13.44 -19.73
C GLN A 336 -0.12 -14.57 -20.74
N HIS A 337 0.91 -15.36 -21.05
CA HIS A 337 0.83 -16.60 -21.79
C HIS A 337 1.75 -17.68 -21.16
N TRP A 338 1.63 -18.93 -21.61
CA TRP A 338 2.27 -20.09 -20.98
C TRP A 338 2.96 -20.97 -22.02
N VAL A 339 4.12 -21.53 -21.65
CA VAL A 339 4.85 -22.50 -22.46
C VAL A 339 5.34 -23.65 -21.59
N ASP A 340 5.09 -24.88 -22.02
CA ASP A 340 5.48 -26.11 -21.30
C ASP A 340 5.08 -26.10 -19.80
N GLY A 341 3.88 -25.59 -19.51
CA GLY A 341 3.34 -25.49 -18.15
C GLY A 341 4.02 -24.44 -17.27
N LYS A 342 4.82 -23.54 -17.84
CA LYS A 342 5.47 -22.42 -17.15
C LYS A 342 4.97 -21.06 -17.66
N PRO A 343 4.89 -20.06 -16.79
CA PRO A 343 4.61 -18.68 -17.18
C PRO A 343 5.68 -18.17 -18.14
N ALA A 344 5.29 -17.61 -19.27
CA ALA A 344 6.25 -16.97 -20.14
C ALA A 344 6.74 -15.63 -19.56
N GLN A 345 7.98 -15.28 -19.91
CA GLN A 345 8.65 -14.05 -19.51
C GLN A 345 9.35 -13.37 -20.68
N HIS A 346 9.14 -12.08 -20.86
CA HIS A 346 9.89 -11.28 -21.82
C HIS A 346 11.22 -10.81 -21.24
N VAL A 347 12.30 -10.95 -22.00
CA VAL A 347 13.67 -10.58 -21.59
C VAL A 347 14.36 -9.71 -22.63
N MET A 348 15.26 -8.84 -22.16
CA MET A 348 15.94 -7.82 -22.96
C MET A 348 16.95 -8.35 -23.98
N GLY A 349 17.41 -9.59 -23.82
CA GLY A 349 18.43 -10.15 -24.70
C GLY A 349 18.53 -11.66 -24.59
N ARG A 350 19.40 -12.23 -25.43
CA ARG A 350 19.55 -13.68 -25.58
C ARG A 350 20.56 -14.28 -24.60
N GLY A 351 21.46 -13.47 -24.06
CA GLY A 351 22.48 -13.91 -23.13
C GLY A 351 22.03 -13.82 -21.67
N GLU A 352 22.68 -14.57 -20.79
CA GLU A 352 22.42 -14.55 -19.34
C GLU A 352 22.51 -13.13 -18.74
N ALA A 353 23.47 -12.33 -19.21
CA ALA A 353 23.63 -10.95 -18.75
C ALA A 353 22.43 -10.05 -19.11
N ASP A 354 21.84 -10.22 -20.29
CA ASP A 354 20.68 -9.42 -20.71
C ASP A 354 19.40 -9.88 -20.00
N ILE A 355 19.29 -11.19 -19.73
CA ILE A 355 18.23 -11.73 -18.88
C ILE A 355 18.34 -11.13 -17.48
N ALA A 356 19.55 -11.09 -16.91
CA ALA A 356 19.79 -10.45 -15.62
C ALA A 356 19.49 -8.94 -15.64
N GLU A 357 19.80 -8.24 -16.74
CA GLU A 357 19.44 -6.82 -16.90
C GLU A 357 17.92 -6.61 -16.90
N THR A 358 17.14 -7.59 -17.36
CA THR A 358 15.67 -7.56 -17.26
C THR A 358 15.21 -7.55 -15.80
N TRP A 359 15.74 -8.44 -14.97
CA TRP A 359 15.44 -8.47 -13.54
C TRP A 359 15.92 -7.19 -12.84
N LEU A 360 17.10 -6.70 -13.23
CA LEU A 360 17.65 -5.47 -12.67
C LEU A 360 16.82 -4.24 -13.03
N PHE A 361 16.25 -4.19 -14.24
CA PHE A 361 15.29 -3.16 -14.65
C PHE A 361 14.06 -3.14 -13.73
N ARG A 362 13.44 -4.31 -13.50
CA ARG A 362 12.29 -4.46 -12.61
C ARG A 362 12.63 -4.09 -11.17
N LYS A 363 13.73 -4.62 -10.64
CA LYS A 363 14.26 -4.30 -9.31
C LYS A 363 14.42 -2.78 -9.13
N ARG A 364 15.14 -2.14 -10.05
CA ARG A 364 15.39 -0.69 -10.01
C ARG A 364 14.09 0.12 -10.02
N TYR A 365 13.05 -0.34 -10.73
CA TYR A 365 11.74 0.33 -10.75
C TYR A 365 11.09 0.26 -9.37
N PHE A 366 10.98 -0.95 -8.83
CA PHE A 366 10.35 -1.19 -7.53
C PHE A 366 11.09 -0.49 -6.39
N GLU A 367 12.42 -0.63 -6.32
CA GLU A 367 13.23 0.05 -5.30
C GLU A 367 13.18 1.57 -5.43
N LEU A 368 13.18 2.12 -6.65
CA LEU A 368 13.09 3.57 -6.85
C LEU A 368 11.74 4.10 -6.34
N LEU A 369 10.64 3.41 -6.64
CA LEU A 369 9.31 3.80 -6.20
C LEU A 369 9.20 3.79 -4.67
N SER A 370 9.51 2.65 -4.03
CA SER A 370 9.40 2.51 -2.58
C SER A 370 10.30 3.49 -1.84
N ARG A 371 11.57 3.65 -2.27
CA ARG A 371 12.51 4.62 -1.66
C ARG A 371 12.04 6.06 -1.81
N THR A 372 11.50 6.44 -2.96
CA THR A 372 11.02 7.81 -3.18
C THR A 372 9.87 8.15 -2.24
N VAL A 373 8.93 7.22 -2.05
CA VAL A 373 7.78 7.45 -1.15
C VAL A 373 8.21 7.56 0.31
N VAL A 374 9.05 6.65 0.81
CA VAL A 374 9.51 6.72 2.21
C VAL A 374 10.38 7.95 2.47
N ASP A 375 11.21 8.36 1.51
CA ASP A 375 12.03 9.57 1.60
C ASP A 375 11.14 10.82 1.68
N LEU A 376 10.07 10.86 0.88
CA LEU A 376 9.09 11.92 0.91
C LEU A 376 8.35 11.98 2.26
N SER A 377 7.87 10.84 2.76
CA SER A 377 7.20 10.74 4.07
C SER A 377 8.13 11.16 5.21
N LYS A 378 9.39 10.72 5.19
CA LYS A 378 10.40 11.12 6.18
C LYS A 378 10.66 12.62 6.13
N ALA A 379 10.90 13.19 4.95
CA ALA A 379 11.15 14.63 4.81
C ALA A 379 9.96 15.48 5.27
N ALA A 380 8.74 15.05 4.95
CA ALA A 380 7.52 15.69 5.43
C ALA A 380 7.39 15.63 6.96
N LYS A 381 7.72 14.48 7.56
CA LYS A 381 7.74 14.32 9.02
C LYS A 381 8.78 15.22 9.68
N ASP A 382 10.01 15.26 9.17
CA ASP A 382 11.08 16.12 9.69
C ASP A 382 10.67 17.60 9.62
N TYR A 383 10.01 18.02 8.52
CA TYR A 383 9.44 19.36 8.41
C TYR A 383 8.35 19.61 9.47
N ALA A 384 7.41 18.69 9.64
CA ALA A 384 6.36 18.79 10.65
C ALA A 384 6.92 18.89 12.07
N GLU A 385 7.91 18.07 12.44
CA GLU A 385 8.59 18.16 13.73
C GLU A 385 9.24 19.53 13.94
N SER A 386 9.86 20.09 12.90
CA SER A 386 10.42 21.44 12.96
C SER A 386 9.34 22.51 13.14
N ARG A 387 8.18 22.33 12.48
CA ARG A 387 7.08 23.30 12.45
C ARG A 387 6.27 23.30 13.75
N PHE A 388 6.09 22.13 14.36
CA PHE A 388 5.37 21.95 15.63
C PHE A 388 6.30 21.99 16.86
N GLY A 389 7.63 21.93 16.64
CA GLY A 389 8.64 22.15 17.68
C GLY A 389 8.86 20.96 18.62
N ALA A 390 8.46 19.76 18.21
CA ALA A 390 8.62 18.53 18.97
C ALA A 390 8.72 17.29 18.07
N PRO A 391 9.38 16.21 18.53
CA PRO A 391 9.30 14.90 17.88
C PRO A 391 7.86 14.41 17.77
N ILE A 392 7.51 13.85 16.61
CA ILE A 392 6.19 13.30 16.32
C ILE A 392 6.35 11.80 16.12
N MET A 393 5.64 11.02 16.91
CA MET A 393 5.66 9.58 16.77
C MET A 393 4.65 9.18 15.70
N ALA A 394 5.14 8.66 14.57
CA ALA A 394 4.29 8.06 13.55
C ALA A 394 4.04 6.60 13.93
N LYS A 395 2.85 6.32 14.48
CA LYS A 395 2.40 4.99 14.93
C LYS A 395 1.62 4.26 13.81
N ALA A 396 1.29 3.01 14.12
CA ALA A 396 0.81 1.94 13.24
C ALA A 396 1.95 1.19 12.55
N HIS A 397 1.61 0.34 11.58
CA HIS A 397 2.52 -0.58 10.93
C HIS A 397 2.57 -0.35 9.42
N ALA A 398 3.72 -0.73 8.88
CA ALA A 398 4.04 -0.75 7.46
C ALA A 398 3.15 -1.70 6.63
N THR A 399 2.47 -2.62 7.31
CA THR A 399 2.15 -3.94 6.76
C THR A 399 0.67 -4.26 6.94
N TRP A 400 0.02 -4.72 5.88
CA TRP A 400 -1.24 -5.45 5.91
C TRP A 400 -1.28 -6.30 4.63
N GLN A 401 -1.84 -7.51 4.72
CA GLN A 401 -1.89 -8.50 3.65
C GLN A 401 -0.56 -9.19 3.31
N GLU A 402 0.16 -9.66 4.33
CA GLU A 402 1.41 -10.37 4.09
C GLU A 402 1.23 -11.79 3.51
N ALA A 403 2.18 -12.20 2.71
CA ALA A 403 2.36 -13.53 2.20
C ALA A 403 2.84 -14.41 3.35
N PRO A 404 2.52 -15.70 3.34
CA PRO A 404 1.61 -16.35 2.41
C PRO A 404 0.14 -16.32 2.90
N THR A 405 -0.20 -15.45 3.87
CA THR A 405 -1.59 -15.31 4.36
C THR A 405 -2.52 -14.84 3.25
N CYS A 406 -2.02 -13.93 2.43
CA CYS A 406 -2.71 -13.31 1.30
C CYS A 406 -2.33 -13.89 -0.07
N ASP A 407 -1.57 -14.99 -0.08
CA ASP A 407 -1.26 -15.73 -1.30
C ASP A 407 -2.49 -16.47 -1.83
N HIS A 408 -2.55 -16.64 -3.14
CA HIS A 408 -3.59 -17.41 -3.79
C HIS A 408 -3.11 -18.79 -4.20
N PHE A 409 -3.78 -19.78 -3.62
CA PHE A 409 -3.59 -21.18 -3.91
C PHE A 409 -4.80 -21.68 -4.72
N CYS A 410 -4.51 -22.32 -5.85
CA CYS A 410 -5.45 -23.15 -6.59
C CYS A 410 -6.70 -22.46 -7.19
N ASP A 411 -6.70 -22.20 -8.49
CA ASP A 411 -7.87 -21.68 -9.23
C ASP A 411 -8.96 -22.75 -9.52
N ARG A 412 -8.72 -24.03 -9.20
CA ARG A 412 -9.60 -25.17 -9.55
C ARG A 412 -9.84 -26.07 -8.36
N THR A 413 -10.94 -26.83 -8.35
CA THR A 413 -11.03 -28.01 -7.47
C THR A 413 -9.84 -28.93 -7.77
N LEU A 414 -9.03 -29.26 -6.77
CA LEU A 414 -7.93 -30.22 -6.96
C LEU A 414 -8.51 -31.56 -7.40
N ASP A 415 -7.79 -32.31 -8.25
CA ASP A 415 -8.17 -33.64 -8.77
C ASP A 415 -8.48 -34.71 -7.69
N ILE A 416 -8.36 -34.34 -6.42
CA ILE A 416 -8.62 -35.16 -5.23
C ILE A 416 -9.93 -34.81 -4.49
N GLY A 417 -10.84 -34.05 -5.11
CA GLY A 417 -12.13 -33.70 -4.49
C GLY A 417 -12.01 -32.75 -3.28
N GLN A 418 -10.85 -32.09 -3.14
CA GLN A 418 -10.59 -31.06 -2.15
C GLN A 418 -11.05 -29.69 -2.69
N THR A 419 -11.72 -28.93 -1.85
CA THR A 419 -12.02 -27.51 -2.09
C THR A 419 -10.81 -26.65 -1.70
N PRO A 420 -10.71 -25.37 -2.13
CA PRO A 420 -9.65 -24.47 -1.68
C PRO A 420 -9.53 -24.34 -0.15
N ALA A 421 -10.62 -24.58 0.60
CA ALA A 421 -10.61 -24.60 2.07
C ALA A 421 -9.91 -25.85 2.67
N ASP A 422 -9.76 -26.93 1.89
CA ASP A 422 -9.11 -28.18 2.31
C ASP A 422 -7.59 -28.18 2.00
N VAL A 423 -7.10 -27.12 1.36
CA VAL A 423 -5.68 -26.93 1.03
C VAL A 423 -5.00 -26.17 2.16
N SER A 424 -4.06 -26.83 2.82
CA SER A 424 -3.15 -26.17 3.75
C SER A 424 -2.35 -25.12 2.99
N ARG A 425 -2.49 -23.85 3.37
CA ARG A 425 -1.61 -22.75 2.90
C ARG A 425 -0.15 -22.96 3.34
N TYR A 426 0.07 -23.88 4.30
CA TYR A 426 1.36 -24.28 4.84
C TYR A 426 2.05 -25.43 4.07
N ASP A 427 1.45 -25.92 2.97
CA ASP A 427 2.02 -27.00 2.14
C ASP A 427 2.66 -26.43 0.86
N TYR A 428 4.00 -26.44 0.77
CA TYR A 428 4.78 -25.95 -0.39
C TYR A 428 4.62 -26.75 -1.71
N GLY A 429 3.81 -27.81 -1.73
CA GLY A 429 3.74 -28.79 -2.83
C GLY A 429 2.49 -28.74 -3.72
N LYS A 430 1.54 -27.83 -3.47
CA LYS A 430 0.21 -27.77 -4.13
C LYS A 430 0.11 -26.55 -5.08
N PRO A 431 -0.84 -26.50 -6.05
CA PRO A 431 -0.76 -25.59 -7.19
C PRO A 431 -0.97 -24.14 -6.76
N TYR A 432 0.17 -23.47 -6.63
CA TYR A 432 0.30 -22.07 -6.32
C TYR A 432 -0.04 -21.20 -7.54
N SER A 433 -0.86 -20.17 -7.37
CA SER A 433 -1.27 -19.27 -8.46
C SER A 433 -0.40 -18.01 -8.47
N TRP A 434 -0.33 -17.30 -7.34
CA TRP A 434 0.49 -16.09 -7.15
C TRP A 434 0.67 -15.72 -5.68
N SER A 435 1.66 -14.87 -5.40
CA SER A 435 1.95 -14.30 -4.08
C SER A 435 1.59 -12.83 -3.92
N SER A 436 1.23 -12.43 -2.70
CA SER A 436 1.26 -11.02 -2.31
C SER A 436 2.68 -10.48 -2.03
N THR A 437 3.74 -11.31 -2.07
CA THR A 437 5.09 -10.87 -1.63
C THR A 437 5.63 -9.66 -2.42
N ILE A 438 5.32 -9.53 -3.72
CA ILE A 438 5.71 -8.32 -4.46
C ILE A 438 4.96 -7.07 -4.01
N ARG A 439 3.69 -7.22 -3.59
CA ARG A 439 2.87 -6.17 -2.98
C ARG A 439 3.46 -5.75 -1.64
N GLU A 440 3.87 -6.69 -0.79
CA GLU A 440 4.60 -6.38 0.45
C GLU A 440 5.91 -5.64 0.19
N ASN A 441 6.69 -6.09 -0.78
CA ASN A 441 7.93 -5.40 -1.11
C ASN A 441 7.68 -3.95 -1.54
N MET A 442 6.55 -3.69 -2.19
CA MET A 442 6.13 -2.37 -2.65
C MET A 442 5.38 -1.52 -1.64
N SER A 443 4.86 -2.13 -0.57
CA SER A 443 4.53 -1.38 0.63
C SER A 443 5.80 -1.11 1.45
N ALA A 444 5.60 -0.88 2.73
CA ALA A 444 6.69 -0.58 3.64
C ALA A 444 7.52 -1.82 4.06
N CYS A 445 7.24 -3.02 3.56
CA CYS A 445 7.98 -4.25 3.89
C CYS A 445 9.27 -4.45 3.09
N GLY A 446 9.42 -3.83 1.91
CA GLY A 446 10.62 -4.03 1.07
C GLY A 446 11.91 -3.48 1.69
N ASP A 447 11.80 -2.43 2.51
CA ASP A 447 12.92 -1.83 3.25
C ASP A 447 12.44 -1.32 4.62
N TYR A 448 12.09 -2.25 5.52
CA TYR A 448 11.64 -1.90 6.86
C TYR A 448 12.60 -0.97 7.61
N PHE A 449 13.91 -1.04 7.34
CA PHE A 449 14.89 -0.17 8.00
C PHE A 449 14.72 1.29 7.59
N ARG A 450 14.55 1.55 6.29
CA ARG A 450 14.25 2.90 5.82
C ARG A 450 12.89 3.38 6.31
N TRP A 451 11.88 2.51 6.30
CA TRP A 451 10.55 2.82 6.81
C TRP A 451 10.52 3.07 8.32
N ASN A 452 11.39 2.42 9.10
CA ASN A 452 11.57 2.65 10.53
C ASN A 452 12.05 4.08 10.87
N GLU A 453 12.64 4.80 9.90
CA GLU A 453 12.98 6.21 10.09
C GLU A 453 11.75 7.14 10.05
N PHE A 454 10.69 6.74 9.33
CA PHE A 454 9.42 7.45 9.28
C PHE A 454 8.45 6.93 10.35
N LEU A 455 8.13 5.63 10.31
CA LEU A 455 7.25 4.89 11.22
C LEU A 455 7.92 4.70 12.60
N SER A 456 8.13 5.82 13.27
CA SER A 456 8.89 5.93 14.51
C SER A 456 8.19 5.36 15.76
N GLY A 457 6.92 4.99 15.68
CA GLY A 457 6.29 4.08 16.67
C GLY A 457 6.55 2.60 16.41
N ALA A 458 7.11 2.29 15.23
CA ALA A 458 7.48 1.02 14.61
C ALA A 458 6.79 -0.25 15.13
N GLY A 459 5.96 -0.83 14.28
CA GLY A 459 5.47 -2.19 14.41
C GLY A 459 5.86 -3.00 13.20
N THR A 460 5.88 -4.31 13.37
CA THR A 460 5.88 -5.24 12.24
C THR A 460 4.86 -6.32 12.47
N ASP A 461 4.08 -6.59 11.43
CA ASP A 461 3.16 -7.72 11.39
C ASP A 461 3.71 -8.82 10.50
N HIS A 462 5.05 -8.91 10.41
CA HIS A 462 5.75 -9.97 9.71
C HIS A 462 5.24 -11.41 9.97
N PRO A 463 4.74 -11.75 11.19
CA PRO A 463 4.18 -13.06 11.47
C PRO A 463 2.66 -13.15 11.31
N GLU A 464 2.00 -12.18 10.68
CA GLU A 464 0.57 -12.19 10.41
C GLU A 464 0.14 -13.51 9.73
N GLY A 465 -0.91 -14.15 10.26
CA GLY A 465 -1.48 -15.39 9.73
C GLY A 465 -0.71 -16.68 10.03
N GLY A 466 0.37 -16.63 10.83
CA GLY A 466 0.74 -17.75 11.70
C GLY A 466 1.74 -18.76 11.19
N TYR A 467 2.70 -18.34 10.37
CA TYR A 467 3.82 -19.19 9.97
C TYR A 467 4.84 -19.32 11.11
N LEU A 468 5.04 -20.57 11.57
CA LEU A 468 5.79 -20.89 12.79
C LEU A 468 7.26 -20.45 12.73
N ASP A 469 7.88 -20.48 11.55
CA ASP A 469 9.23 -19.99 11.29
C ASP A 469 9.30 -18.45 11.35
N ARG A 470 8.34 -17.76 10.71
CA ARG A 470 8.20 -16.30 10.82
C ARG A 470 7.96 -15.84 12.25
N ASN A 471 7.21 -16.59 13.06
CA ASN A 471 6.95 -16.25 14.46
C ASN A 471 8.22 -16.10 15.32
N TYR A 472 9.27 -16.88 15.07
CA TYR A 472 10.54 -16.78 15.82
C TYR A 472 11.42 -15.64 15.31
N TYR A 473 11.50 -15.44 13.99
CA TYR A 473 12.32 -14.38 13.40
C TYR A 473 11.68 -13.00 13.49
N ALA A 474 10.35 -12.90 13.43
CA ALA A 474 9.63 -11.63 13.50
C ALA A 474 9.86 -10.89 14.83
N GLN A 475 9.97 -11.63 15.94
CA GLN A 475 10.29 -11.02 17.24
C GLN A 475 11.73 -10.49 17.29
N ALA A 476 12.69 -11.23 16.73
CA ALA A 476 14.07 -10.75 16.59
C ALA A 476 14.16 -9.55 15.62
N PHE A 477 13.34 -9.55 14.58
CA PHE A 477 13.25 -8.47 13.63
C PHE A 477 12.69 -7.21 14.26
N ALA A 478 11.58 -7.29 15.00
CA ALA A 478 11.03 -6.18 15.77
C ALA A 478 12.04 -5.63 16.79
N ALA A 479 12.79 -6.50 17.47
CA ALA A 479 13.88 -6.06 18.36
C ALA A 479 14.94 -5.24 17.60
N SER A 480 15.31 -5.68 16.38
CA SER A 480 16.26 -4.97 15.51
C SER A 480 15.73 -3.59 15.07
N LEU A 481 14.45 -3.52 14.67
CA LEU A 481 13.80 -2.25 14.32
C LEU A 481 13.80 -1.29 15.50
N GLY A 482 13.40 -1.76 16.69
CA GLY A 482 13.35 -0.93 17.88
C GLY A 482 14.73 -0.42 18.32
N ASN A 483 15.80 -1.20 18.15
CA ASN A 483 17.17 -0.75 18.43
C ASN A 483 17.66 0.36 17.50
N LEU A 484 17.11 0.44 16.28
CA LEU A 484 17.44 1.50 15.30
C LEU A 484 16.45 2.68 15.36
N ASN A 485 15.32 2.49 16.04
CA ASN A 485 14.23 3.45 16.07
C ASN A 485 14.56 4.63 17.02
N PRO A 486 14.23 5.89 16.64
CA PRO A 486 14.43 7.05 17.51
C PRO A 486 13.71 7.01 18.87
N PHE A 487 12.66 6.19 19.02
CA PHE A 487 11.94 5.95 20.28
C PHE A 487 12.41 4.68 21.00
N GLU A 488 13.44 4.00 20.47
CA GLU A 488 14.11 2.83 21.06
C GLU A 488 13.18 1.64 21.35
N LYS A 489 12.05 1.56 20.63
CA LYS A 489 11.05 0.52 20.80
C LYS A 489 10.37 0.19 19.48
N ALA A 490 9.97 -1.07 19.36
CA ALA A 490 9.07 -1.54 18.33
C ALA A 490 8.23 -2.70 18.86
N TYR A 491 7.03 -2.90 18.32
CA TYR A 491 6.20 -4.05 18.61
C TYR A 491 6.23 -5.08 17.47
N CYS A 492 5.83 -6.30 17.79
CA CYS A 492 5.53 -7.32 16.80
C CYS A 492 4.12 -7.83 17.11
N ALA A 493 3.20 -7.69 16.16
CA ALA A 493 1.86 -8.23 16.31
C ALA A 493 1.70 -9.51 15.49
N CYS A 494 0.81 -10.36 15.96
CA CYS A 494 0.51 -11.64 15.33
C CYS A 494 -0.97 -11.92 15.58
N TRP A 495 -1.75 -11.99 14.50
CA TRP A 495 -3.16 -12.38 14.52
C TRP A 495 -3.43 -13.47 13.49
N GLY A 496 -4.65 -14.02 13.49
CA GLY A 496 -5.05 -15.11 12.59
C GLY A 496 -4.36 -16.47 12.84
N SER A 497 -3.49 -16.55 13.85
CA SER A 497 -2.68 -17.74 14.14
C SER A 497 -3.39 -18.72 15.09
N PRO A 498 -3.10 -20.04 15.01
CA PRO A 498 -3.55 -20.99 16.01
C PRO A 498 -3.08 -20.61 17.43
N ALA A 499 -3.91 -20.88 18.45
CA ALA A 499 -3.64 -20.47 19.83
C ALA A 499 -2.27 -20.94 20.37
N GLU A 500 -1.84 -22.15 20.03
CA GLU A 500 -0.51 -22.65 20.43
C GLU A 500 0.64 -21.88 19.77
N ALA A 501 0.47 -21.41 18.53
CA ALA A 501 1.45 -20.58 17.85
C ALA A 501 1.55 -19.20 18.53
N ILE A 502 0.40 -18.57 18.83
CA ILE A 502 0.32 -17.30 19.57
C ILE A 502 1.00 -17.42 20.93
N ARG A 503 0.78 -18.51 21.66
CA ARG A 503 1.42 -18.75 22.97
C ARG A 503 2.94 -18.80 22.87
N ARG A 504 3.48 -19.48 21.85
CA ARG A 504 4.94 -19.55 21.60
C ARG A 504 5.50 -18.20 21.16
N PHE A 505 4.82 -17.52 20.24
CA PHE A 505 5.15 -16.17 19.80
C PHE A 505 5.25 -15.19 20.97
N GLY A 506 4.27 -15.21 21.89
CA GLY A 506 4.29 -14.37 23.10
C GLY A 506 5.45 -14.70 24.04
N ALA A 507 5.79 -15.98 24.21
CA ALA A 507 6.94 -16.39 25.02
C ALA A 507 8.28 -15.92 24.42
N VAL A 508 8.41 -15.98 23.10
CA VAL A 508 9.58 -15.45 22.37
C VAL A 508 9.63 -13.92 22.49
N GLY A 509 8.49 -13.24 22.36
CA GLY A 509 8.43 -11.78 22.52
C GLY A 509 8.81 -11.31 23.92
N ALA A 510 8.40 -12.03 24.97
CA ALA A 510 8.86 -11.77 26.33
C ALA A 510 10.38 -11.98 26.49
N ALA A 511 10.97 -12.92 25.75
CA ALA A 511 12.41 -13.15 25.76
C ALA A 511 13.19 -12.06 25.01
N TYR A 512 12.66 -11.50 23.92
CA TYR A 512 13.31 -10.40 23.19
C TYR A 512 13.00 -9.01 23.75
N GLY A 513 12.02 -8.89 24.64
CA GLY A 513 11.56 -7.61 25.17
C GLY A 513 10.55 -6.90 24.28
N THR A 514 10.01 -7.55 23.25
CA THR A 514 8.98 -7.01 22.36
C THR A 514 7.55 -7.22 22.90
N GLY A 515 7.39 -8.05 23.93
CA GLY A 515 6.12 -8.36 24.60
C GLY A 515 6.25 -8.61 26.10
N SER A 516 5.12 -8.85 26.78
CA SER A 516 4.98 -8.94 28.25
C SER A 516 5.51 -7.71 29.00
N LEU A 517 4.57 -6.92 29.55
CA LEU A 517 4.89 -5.71 30.30
C LEU A 517 5.74 -6.03 31.53
N GLU A 518 5.43 -7.10 32.27
CA GLU A 518 6.14 -7.46 33.50
C GLU A 518 7.62 -7.76 33.24
N HIS A 519 7.91 -8.53 32.18
CA HIS A 519 9.28 -8.84 31.79
C HIS A 519 9.99 -7.61 31.23
N SER A 520 9.31 -6.81 30.42
CA SER A 520 9.86 -5.59 29.83
C SER A 520 10.25 -4.56 30.90
N LEU A 521 9.45 -4.41 31.97
CA LEU A 521 9.73 -3.47 33.07
C LEU A 521 11.05 -3.79 33.79
N VAL A 522 11.37 -5.08 33.97
CA VAL A 522 12.66 -5.51 34.59
C VAL A 522 13.86 -5.12 33.71
N GLN A 523 13.64 -4.88 32.42
CA GLN A 523 14.66 -4.54 31.43
C GLN A 523 14.61 -3.07 30.99
N ASP A 524 13.96 -2.21 31.79
CA ASP A 524 13.75 -0.79 31.47
C ASP A 524 13.12 -0.58 30.09
N MET A 525 12.23 -1.49 29.71
CA MET A 525 11.51 -1.53 28.43
C MET A 525 12.38 -1.67 27.18
N ARG A 526 13.69 -1.96 27.32
CA ARG A 526 14.60 -2.13 26.20
C ARG A 526 14.52 -3.52 25.58
N HIS A 527 14.81 -3.61 24.29
CA HIS A 527 14.97 -4.88 23.60
C HIS A 527 16.27 -5.58 24.02
N ARG A 528 16.28 -6.91 23.94
CA ARG A 528 17.52 -7.67 24.11
C ARG A 528 18.29 -7.69 22.81
N GLU A 529 19.54 -7.27 22.88
CA GLU A 529 20.47 -7.42 21.75
C GLU A 529 20.81 -8.90 21.54
N SER A 530 20.58 -9.38 20.32
CA SER A 530 20.95 -10.72 19.88
C SER A 530 21.40 -10.63 18.43
N ALA A 531 22.49 -11.33 18.09
CA ALA A 531 22.94 -11.42 16.72
C ALA A 531 22.05 -12.41 15.95
N VAL A 532 21.17 -11.89 15.09
CA VAL A 532 20.30 -12.70 14.22
C VAL A 532 20.58 -12.33 12.78
N LEU A 533 20.87 -13.33 11.94
CA LEU A 533 20.94 -13.18 10.49
C LEU A 533 19.70 -13.83 9.89
N ALA A 534 18.77 -13.02 9.41
CA ALA A 534 17.67 -13.46 8.56
C ALA A 534 18.05 -13.17 7.11
N LEU A 535 18.10 -14.22 6.28
CA LEU A 535 18.26 -14.08 4.83
C LEU A 535 16.90 -14.32 4.19
N TYR A 536 16.28 -13.24 3.70
CA TYR A 536 15.03 -13.30 2.97
C TYR A 536 15.29 -12.90 1.50
N PRO A 537 15.12 -13.82 0.53
CA PRO A 537 15.56 -13.59 -0.85
C PRO A 537 14.55 -12.75 -1.64
N THR A 538 14.33 -11.50 -1.24
CA THR A 538 13.40 -10.55 -1.89
C THR A 538 13.70 -10.34 -3.38
N GLU A 539 14.94 -10.58 -3.80
CA GLU A 539 15.40 -10.50 -5.18
C GLU A 539 14.63 -11.44 -6.13
N LEU A 540 14.12 -12.57 -5.63
CA LEU A 540 13.35 -13.52 -6.45
C LEU A 540 12.01 -12.92 -6.91
N ASN A 541 11.45 -11.99 -6.14
CA ASN A 541 10.20 -11.31 -6.47
C ASN A 541 10.34 -10.43 -7.71
N TYR A 542 11.55 -10.03 -8.08
CA TYR A 542 11.81 -9.25 -9.30
C TYR A 542 12.00 -10.16 -10.53
N ALA A 543 12.40 -11.41 -10.31
CA ALA A 543 12.53 -12.42 -11.37
C ALA A 543 11.19 -13.06 -11.72
N ASP A 544 10.33 -13.31 -10.73
CA ASP A 544 8.92 -13.66 -10.91
C ASP A 544 8.09 -12.94 -9.85
N GLU A 545 7.28 -11.98 -10.27
CA GLU A 545 6.45 -11.21 -9.34
C GLU A 545 5.35 -12.03 -8.69
N ARG A 546 5.05 -13.21 -9.25
CA ARG A 546 4.14 -14.17 -8.65
C ARG A 546 4.85 -15.05 -7.63
N PHE A 547 6.18 -15.00 -7.51
CA PHE A 547 6.93 -15.80 -6.55
C PHE A 547 6.51 -15.49 -5.12
N GLY A 548 6.32 -16.54 -4.32
CA GLY A 548 5.99 -16.45 -2.90
C GLY A 548 7.06 -17.05 -2.01
N SER A 549 7.01 -16.66 -0.74
CA SER A 549 7.97 -17.01 0.31
C SER A 549 7.95 -18.46 0.76
#